data_AF-A0A286RD26-F1
#
_entry.id   AF-A0A286RD26-F1
#
_cell.length_a   1.000
_cell.length_b   1.000
_cell.length_c   1.000
_cell.angle_alpha   90.00
_cell.angle_beta   90.00
_cell.angle_gamma   90.00
#
_symmetry.space_group_name_H-M   'P 1'
#
loop_
_entity.id
_entity.type
_entity.pdbx_description
1 polymer ?
#
loop_
_entity_poly.entity_id
_entity_poly.type
_entity_poly.pdbx_seq_one_letter_code
_entity_poly.pdbx_strand_id
1 'polypeptide(L)'
;MWRAVVLASWPWALTLVGAILAAVVLLRWSGSGRISFRWTRFADLVRDDAGAVQSLSFVLTLPIFVLLMLFIVQVSQIMIGTVVVHYAAFAAARAAQVWIPARVGDIELENCIGPGYYPDPTAEQILPIVDPSDPNYGPTSGGMTFIIPYDPDSPKWQKIVTAAVLALMPICPSRDLGLSVPPSTAAAAQLVRQAYLQNVPSASGIPRVPQRLENKLAYALIATEIELRFFHSNQEPPLVPYFLEDDIYQFRPNELGFQDTVTVTVTHHMALLPGPGKFLARAVRRSDGLPDKVAQEIEVRNGIATYPLRASITLGHEGEKSVVPYTYWLSSIF
;
A
#
# COMPACT_ATOMS: atom_id res chain seq x y z
N MET A 1 -46.64 -12.09 -2.26
CA MET A 1 -45.79 -11.11 -2.98
C MET A 1 -46.53 -9.81 -3.32
N TRP A 2 -47.74 -9.84 -3.89
CA TRP A 2 -48.50 -8.63 -4.28
C TRP A 2 -48.70 -7.59 -3.15
N ARG A 3 -49.07 -8.04 -1.93
CA ARG A 3 -49.25 -7.14 -0.77
C ARG A 3 -47.98 -6.37 -0.38
N ALA A 4 -46.81 -6.99 -0.51
CA ALA A 4 -45.54 -6.35 -0.17
C ALA A 4 -45.15 -5.28 -1.20
N VAL A 5 -45.45 -5.52 -2.48
CA VAL A 5 -45.24 -4.54 -3.56
C VAL A 5 -46.16 -3.34 -3.36
N VAL A 6 -47.44 -3.56 -3.05
CA VAL A 6 -48.41 -2.48 -2.80
C VAL A 6 -48.01 -1.65 -1.58
N LEU A 7 -47.62 -2.28 -0.48
CA LEU A 7 -47.17 -1.59 0.73
C LEU A 7 -45.87 -0.81 0.50
N ALA A 8 -44.93 -1.34 -0.29
CA ALA A 8 -43.71 -0.64 -0.65
C ALA A 8 -43.95 0.56 -1.58
N SER A 9 -45.00 0.51 -2.40
CA SER A 9 -45.38 1.60 -3.32
C SER A 9 -46.22 2.70 -2.68
N TRP A 10 -46.84 2.44 -1.51
CA TRP A 10 -47.74 3.38 -0.84
C TRP A 10 -47.11 4.73 -0.46
N PRO A 11 -45.87 4.79 0.07
CA PRO A 11 -45.22 6.07 0.37
C PRO A 11 -44.96 6.90 -0.89
N TRP A 12 -44.65 6.24 -2.00
CA TRP A 12 -44.44 6.88 -3.30
C TRP A 12 -45.75 7.41 -3.89
N ALA A 13 -46.85 6.67 -3.73
CA ALA A 13 -48.17 7.16 -4.11
C ALA A 13 -48.61 8.38 -3.28
N LEU A 14 -48.37 8.36 -1.97
CA LEU A 14 -48.68 9.49 -1.09
C LEU A 14 -47.84 10.74 -1.42
N THR A 15 -46.55 10.57 -1.70
CA THR A 15 -45.68 11.69 -2.12
C THR A 15 -46.12 12.26 -3.47
N LEU A 16 -46.54 11.42 -4.42
CA LEU A 16 -47.09 11.88 -5.69
C LEU A 16 -48.38 12.70 -5.49
N VAL A 17 -49.32 12.21 -4.68
CA VAL A 17 -50.55 12.93 -4.34
C VAL A 17 -50.23 14.26 -3.65
N GLY A 18 -49.27 14.27 -2.72
CA GLY A 18 -48.80 15.48 -2.05
C GLY A 18 -48.19 16.51 -3.03
N ALA A 19 -47.37 16.05 -3.98
CA ALA A 19 -46.80 16.91 -5.01
C ALA A 19 -47.86 17.51 -5.94
N ILE A 20 -48.88 16.72 -6.33
CA ILE A 20 -50.01 17.19 -7.13
C ILE A 20 -50.79 18.26 -6.35
N LEU A 21 -51.09 18.02 -5.07
CA LEU A 21 -51.78 18.99 -4.23
C LEU A 21 -50.96 20.29 -4.08
N ALA A 22 -49.65 20.19 -3.84
CA ALA A 22 -48.76 21.34 -3.76
C ALA A 22 -48.73 22.14 -5.09
N ALA A 23 -48.69 21.46 -6.23
CA ALA A 23 -48.76 22.09 -7.54
C ALA A 23 -50.11 22.81 -7.75
N VAL A 24 -51.23 22.19 -7.35
CA VAL A 24 -52.56 22.82 -7.41
C VAL A 24 -52.63 24.06 -6.52
N VAL A 25 -52.06 24.01 -5.31
CA VAL A 25 -52.00 25.16 -4.39
C VAL A 25 -51.14 26.28 -4.98
N LEU A 26 -49.94 25.98 -5.48
CA LEU A 26 -49.07 26.95 -6.14
C LEU A 26 -49.74 27.61 -7.34
N LEU A 27 -50.44 26.82 -8.17
CA LEU A 27 -51.18 27.34 -9.32
C LEU A 27 -52.31 28.28 -8.88
N ARG A 28 -53.04 27.94 -7.80
CA ARG A 28 -54.06 28.82 -7.22
C ARG A 28 -53.48 30.10 -6.60
N TRP A 29 -52.30 30.00 -6.01
CA TRP A 29 -51.64 31.14 -5.34
C TRP A 29 -51.00 32.11 -6.32
N SER A 30 -50.63 31.67 -7.53
CA SER A 30 -50.04 32.51 -8.58
C SER A 30 -50.98 33.58 -9.19
N GLY A 31 -52.18 33.80 -8.63
CA GLY A 31 -53.08 34.89 -9.01
C GLY A 31 -53.84 34.69 -10.33
N SER A 32 -53.59 33.61 -11.06
CA SER A 32 -54.36 33.25 -12.26
C SER A 32 -55.70 32.61 -11.88
N GLY A 33 -56.65 33.43 -11.41
CA GLY A 33 -57.95 33.04 -10.84
C GLY A 33 -58.94 32.32 -11.77
N ARG A 34 -58.49 31.70 -12.87
CA ARG A 34 -59.29 30.77 -13.68
C ARG A 34 -58.41 29.61 -14.10
N ILE A 35 -58.49 28.50 -13.35
CA ILE A 35 -58.00 27.19 -13.80
C ILE A 35 -58.95 26.74 -14.91
N SER A 36 -58.81 27.31 -16.12
CA SER A 36 -59.40 26.69 -17.29
C SER A 36 -58.56 25.45 -17.56
N PHE A 37 -59.06 24.27 -17.17
CA PHE A 37 -58.57 22.97 -17.64
C PHE A 37 -58.78 22.90 -19.16
N ARG A 38 -57.96 23.64 -19.90
CA ARG A 38 -57.85 23.49 -21.35
C ARG A 38 -57.03 22.24 -21.57
N TRP A 39 -57.71 21.10 -21.60
CA TRP A 39 -57.15 19.80 -21.97
C TRP A 39 -56.33 19.89 -23.26
N THR A 40 -56.67 20.81 -24.16
CA THR A 40 -55.89 21.13 -25.36
C THR A 40 -54.49 21.63 -25.04
N ARG A 41 -54.30 22.55 -24.08
CA ARG A 41 -52.95 23.00 -23.68
C ARG A 41 -52.15 21.92 -22.99
N PHE A 42 -52.79 21.01 -22.25
CA PHE A 42 -52.11 19.87 -21.65
C PHE A 42 -51.70 18.86 -22.71
N ALA A 43 -52.54 18.62 -23.72
CA ALA A 43 -52.19 17.80 -24.89
C ALA A 43 -51.09 18.45 -25.74
N ASP A 44 -51.07 19.78 -25.87
CA ASP A 44 -50.01 20.51 -26.55
C ASP A 44 -48.70 20.47 -25.75
N LEU A 45 -48.75 20.57 -24.41
CA LEU A 45 -47.59 20.43 -23.53
C LEU A 45 -47.03 19.00 -23.53
N VAL A 46 -47.89 17.98 -23.62
CA VAL A 46 -47.50 16.57 -23.75
C VAL A 46 -46.96 16.26 -25.16
N ARG A 47 -47.36 17.03 -26.17
CA ARG A 47 -46.79 16.97 -27.53
C ARG A 47 -45.53 17.81 -27.70
N ASP A 48 -45.19 18.65 -26.72
CA ASP A 48 -44.00 19.49 -26.76
C ASP A 48 -42.76 18.70 -26.33
N ASP A 49 -42.30 17.83 -27.24
CA ASP A 49 -41.08 17.03 -27.07
C ASP A 49 -39.80 17.88 -27.23
N ALA A 50 -39.92 19.18 -27.55
CA ALA A 50 -38.79 20.05 -27.86
C ALA A 50 -37.79 20.18 -26.70
N GLY A 51 -38.25 20.07 -25.43
CA GLY A 51 -37.39 20.02 -24.24
C GLY A 51 -37.02 18.60 -23.76
N ALA A 52 -37.76 17.59 -24.21
CA ALA A 52 -37.56 16.20 -23.80
C ALA A 52 -36.27 15.61 -24.42
N VAL A 53 -35.94 15.99 -25.65
CA VAL A 53 -34.72 15.51 -26.34
C VAL A 53 -33.44 15.99 -25.64
N GLN A 54 -33.42 17.23 -25.16
CA GLN A 54 -32.25 17.80 -24.49
C GLN A 54 -32.06 17.24 -23.07
N SER A 55 -33.15 17.06 -22.32
CA SER A 55 -33.10 16.43 -21.00
C SER A 55 -32.77 14.93 -21.06
N LEU A 56 -33.29 14.20 -22.06
CA LEU A 56 -32.95 12.79 -22.31
C LEU A 56 -31.45 12.63 -22.60
N SER A 57 -30.90 13.50 -23.46
CA SER A 57 -29.47 13.49 -23.78
C SER A 57 -28.63 13.73 -22.53
N PHE A 58 -29.03 14.64 -21.64
CA PHE A 58 -28.32 14.90 -20.38
C PHE A 58 -28.42 13.72 -19.39
N VAL A 59 -29.61 13.13 -19.25
CA VAL A 59 -29.85 11.98 -18.36
C VAL A 59 -29.06 10.75 -18.81
N LEU A 60 -28.85 10.57 -20.11
CA LEU A 60 -28.05 9.46 -20.64
C LEU A 60 -26.54 9.73 -20.61
N THR A 61 -26.11 10.95 -20.93
CA THR A 61 -24.68 11.28 -21.05
C THR A 61 -24.01 11.49 -19.70
N LEU A 62 -24.69 12.12 -18.73
CA LEU A 62 -24.09 12.43 -17.43
C LEU A 62 -23.62 11.17 -16.67
N PRO A 63 -24.41 10.09 -16.53
CA PRO A 63 -23.96 8.88 -15.84
C PRO A 63 -22.78 8.20 -16.54
N ILE A 64 -22.79 8.14 -17.89
CA ILE A 64 -21.69 7.56 -18.67
C ILE A 64 -20.43 8.39 -18.50
N PHE A 65 -20.55 9.71 -18.56
CA PHE A 65 -19.44 10.64 -18.34
C PHE A 65 -18.84 10.49 -16.94
N VAL A 66 -19.68 10.45 -15.91
CA VAL A 66 -19.24 10.25 -14.52
C VAL A 66 -18.58 8.87 -14.35
N LEU A 67 -19.12 7.82 -14.95
CA LEU A 67 -18.54 6.48 -14.91
C LEU A 67 -17.15 6.46 -15.56
N LEU A 68 -16.99 7.09 -16.73
CA LEU A 68 -15.72 7.19 -17.44
C LEU A 68 -14.70 8.02 -16.66
N MET A 69 -15.12 9.15 -16.08
CA MET A 69 -14.25 9.98 -15.24
C MET A 69 -13.75 9.21 -14.01
N LEU A 70 -14.65 8.52 -13.30
CA LEU A 70 -14.29 7.74 -12.12
C LEU A 70 -13.39 6.55 -12.48
N PHE A 71 -13.58 5.94 -13.66
CA PHE A 71 -12.70 4.91 -14.17
C PHE A 71 -11.28 5.44 -14.41
N ILE A 72 -11.14 6.59 -15.09
CA ILE A 72 -9.83 7.24 -15.30
C ILE A 72 -9.14 7.52 -13.97
N VAL A 73 -9.87 8.06 -13.00
CA VAL A 73 -9.33 8.33 -11.65
C VAL A 73 -8.84 7.05 -10.98
N GLN A 74 -9.56 5.94 -11.11
CA GLN A 74 -9.16 4.65 -10.51
C GLN A 74 -7.92 4.05 -11.16
N VAL A 75 -7.87 4.02 -12.49
CA VAL A 75 -6.69 3.53 -13.20
C VAL A 75 -5.47 4.38 -12.82
N SER A 76 -5.65 5.70 -12.73
CA SER A 76 -4.59 6.62 -12.30
C SER A 76 -4.13 6.34 -10.86
N GLN A 77 -5.06 6.06 -9.95
CA GLN A 77 -4.74 5.73 -8.56
C GLN A 77 -3.96 4.43 -8.43
N ILE A 78 -4.36 3.37 -9.15
CA ILE A 78 -3.63 2.09 -9.16
C ILE A 78 -2.23 2.26 -9.76
N MET A 79 -2.12 3.04 -10.84
CA MET A 79 -0.82 3.33 -11.47
C MET A 79 0.10 4.11 -10.51
N ILE A 80 -0.40 5.14 -9.84
CA ILE A 80 0.36 5.88 -8.82
C ILE A 80 0.74 4.94 -7.68
N GLY A 81 -0.18 4.10 -7.21
CA GLY A 81 0.08 3.07 -6.21
C GLY A 81 1.27 2.19 -6.61
N THR A 82 1.25 1.66 -7.83
CA THR A 82 2.29 0.77 -8.36
C THR A 82 3.65 1.46 -8.39
N VAL A 83 3.72 2.71 -8.88
CA VAL A 83 4.97 3.50 -8.90
C VAL A 83 5.49 3.72 -7.48
N VAL A 84 4.61 4.03 -6.53
CA VAL A 84 5.00 4.27 -5.14
C VAL A 84 5.47 2.99 -4.44
N VAL A 85 4.87 1.83 -4.72
CA VAL A 85 5.37 0.54 -4.19
C VAL A 85 6.75 0.20 -4.77
N HIS A 86 6.99 0.45 -6.06
CA HIS A 86 8.34 0.32 -6.63
C HIS A 86 9.35 1.24 -5.94
N TYR A 87 8.98 2.50 -5.70
CA TYR A 87 9.82 3.44 -4.98
C TYR A 87 10.07 3.00 -3.53
N ALA A 88 9.06 2.42 -2.87
CA ALA A 88 9.19 1.88 -1.52
C ALA A 88 10.14 0.68 -1.47
N ALA A 89 10.05 -0.25 -2.42
CA ALA A 89 11.01 -1.35 -2.55
C ALA A 89 12.43 -0.85 -2.81
N PHE A 90 12.58 0.18 -3.65
CA PHE A 90 13.87 0.82 -3.88
C PHE A 90 14.42 1.50 -2.62
N ALA A 91 13.60 2.28 -1.90
CA ALA A 91 14.01 2.96 -0.67
C ALA A 91 14.42 1.95 0.42
N ALA A 92 13.68 0.84 0.53
CA ALA A 92 13.98 -0.25 1.44
C ALA A 92 15.28 -0.97 1.07
N ALA A 93 15.48 -1.27 -0.23
CA ALA A 93 16.74 -1.85 -0.73
C ALA A 93 17.93 -0.92 -0.49
N ARG A 94 17.76 0.40 -0.71
CA ARG A 94 18.78 1.41 -0.38
C ARG A 94 19.11 1.47 1.11
N ALA A 95 18.13 1.27 1.99
CA ALA A 95 18.38 1.17 3.42
C ALA A 95 19.10 -0.15 3.80
N ALA A 96 18.78 -1.24 3.09
CA ALA A 96 19.36 -2.56 3.36
C ALA A 96 20.81 -2.69 2.89
N GLN A 97 21.14 -2.15 1.72
CA GLN A 97 22.47 -2.25 1.11
C GLN A 97 23.57 -1.50 1.90
N VAL A 98 23.20 -0.49 2.71
CA VAL A 98 24.17 0.32 3.43
C VAL A 98 24.93 -0.58 4.39
N TRP A 99 26.22 -0.71 4.12
CA TRP A 99 27.13 -1.41 5.00
C TRP A 99 27.28 -0.60 6.30
N ILE A 100 27.14 -1.28 7.44
CA ILE A 100 27.35 -0.67 8.75
C ILE A 100 28.72 -1.15 9.25
N PRO A 101 29.78 -0.34 9.08
CA PRO A 101 31.16 -0.77 9.38
C PRO A 101 31.47 -0.72 10.88
N ALA A 102 30.59 -0.13 11.68
CA ALA A 102 30.86 0.14 13.08
C ALA A 102 29.77 -0.44 13.97
N ARG A 103 30.20 -1.14 15.02
CA ARG A 103 29.33 -1.55 16.11
C ARG A 103 28.92 -0.32 16.92
N VAL A 104 27.62 -0.08 17.02
CA VAL A 104 27.05 0.99 17.85
C VAL A 104 26.49 0.38 19.14
N GLY A 105 27.35 0.35 20.17
CA GLY A 105 27.05 -0.29 21.45
C GLY A 105 26.72 -1.78 21.33
N ASP A 106 25.77 -2.26 22.13
CA ASP A 106 25.25 -3.63 22.08
C ASP A 106 23.98 -3.76 21.23
N ILE A 107 23.54 -2.65 20.62
CA ILE A 107 22.23 -2.53 19.99
C ILE A 107 22.33 -2.79 18.48
N GLU A 108 23.31 -2.20 17.80
CA GLU A 108 23.49 -2.34 16.35
C GLU A 108 24.86 -2.97 16.06
N LEU A 109 24.83 -4.23 15.62
CA LEU A 109 26.01 -4.99 15.23
C LEU A 109 26.42 -4.68 13.79
N GLU A 110 27.67 -4.99 13.46
CA GLU A 110 28.26 -4.81 12.12
C GLU A 110 27.49 -5.61 11.08
N ASN A 111 26.94 -4.91 10.09
CA ASN A 111 26.17 -5.42 8.95
C ASN A 111 25.18 -6.59 9.18
N CYS A 112 24.62 -6.73 10.39
CA CYS A 112 23.63 -7.76 10.71
C CYS A 112 22.21 -7.22 10.48
N ILE A 113 21.43 -7.83 9.58
CA ILE A 113 20.04 -7.39 9.32
C ILE A 113 19.03 -8.06 10.27
N GLY A 114 19.27 -9.29 10.72
CA GLY A 114 18.33 -10.03 11.58
C GLY A 114 19.06 -11.07 12.44
N PRO A 115 18.35 -11.98 13.13
CA PRO A 115 18.93 -12.94 14.07
C PRO A 115 19.68 -14.08 13.35
N GLY A 116 19.54 -14.16 12.03
CA GLY A 116 20.09 -15.21 11.19
C GLY A 116 19.42 -15.18 9.82
N TYR A 117 19.61 -16.25 9.06
CA TYR A 117 19.00 -16.46 7.76
C TYR A 117 18.87 -17.97 7.50
N TYR A 118 18.03 -18.35 6.54
CA TYR A 118 17.88 -19.74 6.12
C TYR A 118 17.79 -19.84 4.59
N PRO A 119 18.24 -20.97 3.99
CA PRO A 119 18.17 -21.13 2.54
C PRO A 119 16.75 -20.98 2.01
N ASP A 120 16.60 -20.21 0.95
CA ASP A 120 15.33 -20.03 0.26
C ASP A 120 14.92 -21.34 -0.44
N PRO A 121 13.82 -21.99 -0.03
CA PRO A 121 13.41 -23.26 -0.62
C PRO A 121 12.88 -23.11 -2.06
N THR A 122 12.62 -21.87 -2.50
CA THR A 122 12.06 -21.57 -3.83
C THR A 122 13.10 -21.15 -4.86
N ALA A 123 14.30 -20.77 -4.41
CA ALA A 123 15.38 -20.36 -5.29
C ALA A 123 16.21 -21.57 -5.75
N GLU A 124 16.86 -21.42 -6.90
CA GLU A 124 17.88 -22.37 -7.34
C GLU A 124 19.10 -22.23 -6.40
N GLN A 125 19.48 -23.33 -5.75
CA GLN A 125 20.56 -23.37 -4.78
C GLN A 125 21.73 -24.16 -5.38
N ILE A 126 22.89 -23.51 -5.52
CA ILE A 126 24.13 -24.19 -5.90
C ILE A 126 25.00 -24.22 -4.65
N LEU A 127 25.16 -25.40 -4.06
CA LEU A 127 25.93 -25.55 -2.84
C LEU A 127 27.43 -25.38 -3.13
N PRO A 128 28.18 -24.72 -2.22
CA PRO A 128 29.63 -24.64 -2.30
C PRO A 128 30.27 -26.01 -2.09
N ILE A 129 31.43 -26.24 -2.70
CA ILE A 129 32.23 -27.45 -2.49
C ILE A 129 33.11 -27.23 -1.27
N VAL A 130 32.73 -27.86 -0.16
CA VAL A 130 33.34 -27.63 1.16
C VAL A 130 34.38 -28.67 1.55
N ASP A 131 34.48 -29.77 0.78
CA ASP A 131 35.44 -30.85 1.01
C ASP A 131 36.81 -30.46 0.44
N PRO A 132 37.85 -30.28 1.28
CA PRO A 132 39.18 -29.91 0.81
C PRO A 132 39.86 -30.97 -0.06
N SER A 133 39.34 -32.21 -0.07
CA SER A 133 39.86 -33.31 -0.89
C SER A 133 39.26 -33.36 -2.31
N ASP A 134 38.19 -32.60 -2.57
CA ASP A 134 37.60 -32.49 -3.91
C ASP A 134 38.51 -31.64 -4.83
N PRO A 135 38.84 -32.09 -6.06
CA PRO A 135 39.63 -31.30 -7.00
C PRO A 135 38.98 -29.97 -7.41
N ASN A 136 37.68 -29.81 -7.18
CA ASN A 136 36.92 -28.59 -7.43
C ASN A 136 36.69 -27.77 -6.15
N TYR A 137 37.39 -28.08 -5.05
CA TYR A 137 37.35 -27.29 -3.82
C TYR A 137 37.74 -25.83 -4.10
N GLY A 138 36.98 -24.90 -3.51
CA GLY A 138 37.22 -23.46 -3.61
C GLY A 138 36.14 -22.69 -4.37
N PRO A 139 36.47 -21.47 -4.84
CA PRO A 139 35.53 -20.57 -5.50
C PRO A 139 34.90 -21.21 -6.75
N THR A 140 33.57 -21.24 -6.80
CA THR A 140 32.81 -21.78 -7.94
C THR A 140 31.74 -20.81 -8.43
N SER A 141 31.21 -21.04 -9.63
CA SER A 141 30.07 -20.26 -10.15
C SER A 141 28.78 -20.59 -9.42
N GLY A 142 27.86 -19.64 -9.36
CA GLY A 142 26.57 -19.80 -8.70
C GLY A 142 26.60 -19.27 -7.27
N GLY A 143 25.67 -19.74 -6.45
CA GLY A 143 25.54 -19.28 -5.09
C GLY A 143 24.28 -19.79 -4.43
N MET A 144 24.04 -19.28 -3.23
CA MET A 144 22.88 -19.60 -2.44
C MET A 144 22.04 -18.35 -2.18
N THR A 145 20.73 -18.51 -2.28
CA THR A 145 19.78 -17.45 -1.87
C THR A 145 19.25 -17.77 -0.49
N PHE A 146 19.25 -16.78 0.40
CA PHE A 146 18.78 -16.92 1.75
C PHE A 146 17.64 -15.94 2.03
N ILE A 147 16.73 -16.34 2.91
CA ILE A 147 15.65 -15.49 3.43
C ILE A 147 16.06 -15.00 4.82
N ILE A 148 15.91 -13.70 5.05
CA ILE A 148 16.13 -13.09 6.36
C ILE A 148 14.76 -12.99 7.05
N PRO A 149 14.53 -13.68 8.18
CA PRO A 149 13.28 -13.62 8.90
C PRO A 149 13.05 -12.22 9.49
N TYR A 150 11.78 -11.87 9.65
CA TYR A 150 11.37 -10.64 10.34
C TYR A 150 11.91 -10.60 11.77
N ASP A 151 12.57 -9.51 12.11
CA ASP A 151 13.10 -9.26 13.44
C ASP A 151 12.72 -7.86 13.93
N PRO A 152 11.80 -7.74 14.90
CA PRO A 152 11.43 -6.45 15.47
C PRO A 152 12.55 -5.82 16.30
N ASP A 153 13.51 -6.59 16.80
CA ASP A 153 14.55 -6.10 17.71
C ASP A 153 15.80 -5.61 16.96
N SER A 154 15.96 -5.99 15.69
CA SER A 154 17.06 -5.52 14.83
C SER A 154 16.87 -4.05 14.41
N PRO A 155 17.81 -3.14 14.78
CA PRO A 155 17.75 -1.74 14.36
C PRO A 155 17.85 -1.58 12.84
N LYS A 156 18.66 -2.41 12.18
CA LYS A 156 18.83 -2.36 10.73
C LYS A 156 17.54 -2.80 10.03
N TRP A 157 16.87 -3.85 10.52
CA TRP A 157 15.55 -4.25 10.01
C TRP A 157 14.53 -3.12 10.17
N GLN A 158 14.46 -2.49 11.34
CA GLN A 158 13.57 -1.36 11.58
C GLN A 158 13.81 -0.19 10.62
N LYS A 159 15.08 0.13 10.29
CA LYS A 159 15.43 1.17 9.30
C LYS A 159 14.90 0.82 7.91
N ILE A 160 15.04 -0.44 7.48
CA ILE A 160 14.53 -0.94 6.18
C ILE A 160 13.00 -0.83 6.13
N VAL A 161 12.32 -1.31 7.18
CA VAL A 161 10.85 -1.22 7.29
C VAL A 161 10.38 0.23 7.28
N THR A 162 11.01 1.08 8.09
CA THR A 162 10.66 2.50 8.18
C THR A 162 10.83 3.19 6.83
N ALA A 163 11.90 2.90 6.08
CA ALA A 163 12.11 3.47 4.76
C ALA A 163 10.97 3.11 3.78
N ALA A 164 10.54 1.84 3.75
CA ALA A 164 9.42 1.40 2.93
C ALA A 164 8.10 2.06 3.35
N VAL A 165 7.79 2.03 4.65
CA VAL A 165 6.54 2.55 5.23
C VAL A 165 6.40 4.05 4.97
N LEU A 166 7.46 4.83 5.18
CA LEU A 166 7.46 6.27 4.92
C LEU A 166 7.25 6.58 3.43
N ALA A 167 7.86 5.79 2.54
CA ALA A 167 7.66 5.91 1.10
C ALA A 167 6.20 5.63 0.67
N LEU A 168 5.48 4.75 1.39
CA LEU A 168 4.08 4.37 1.09
C LEU A 168 3.03 5.33 1.68
N MET A 169 3.39 6.19 2.63
CA MET A 169 2.45 7.15 3.24
C MET A 169 1.64 8.01 2.25
N PRO A 170 2.18 8.46 1.09
CA PRO A 170 1.42 9.27 0.13
C PRO A 170 0.17 8.57 -0.41
N ILE A 171 0.22 7.25 -0.63
CA ILE A 171 -0.89 6.45 -1.17
C ILE A 171 -1.84 5.89 -0.10
N CYS A 172 -1.49 6.06 1.18
CA CYS A 172 -2.31 5.63 2.30
C CYS A 172 -3.52 6.57 2.53
N PRO A 173 -4.65 6.05 3.05
CA PRO A 173 -5.84 6.85 3.34
C PRO A 173 -5.59 7.84 4.50
N SER A 174 -6.06 9.08 4.33
CA SER A 174 -6.00 10.11 5.39
C SER A 174 -7.12 10.00 6.43
N ARG A 175 -8.14 9.18 6.15
CA ARG A 175 -9.30 8.99 7.02
C ARG A 175 -8.90 8.13 8.21
N ASP A 176 -9.50 8.40 9.36
CA ASP A 176 -9.38 7.53 10.53
C ASP A 176 -10.05 6.19 10.25
N LEU A 177 -9.30 5.11 10.44
CA LEU A 177 -9.73 3.72 10.23
C LEU A 177 -9.78 2.95 11.56
N GLY A 178 -9.62 3.64 12.70
CA GLY A 178 -9.48 3.01 14.01
C GLY A 178 -8.12 2.34 14.22
N LEU A 179 -7.12 2.72 13.43
CA LEU A 179 -5.76 2.21 13.53
C LEU A 179 -4.89 3.19 14.32
N SER A 180 -4.04 2.67 15.20
CA SER A 180 -3.10 3.46 15.99
C SER A 180 -1.66 3.17 15.60
N VAL A 181 -0.80 4.16 15.77
CA VAL A 181 0.65 4.02 15.60
C VAL A 181 1.21 3.29 16.83
N PRO A 182 1.90 2.14 16.67
CA PRO A 182 2.54 1.45 17.78
C PRO A 182 3.56 2.35 18.52
N PRO A 183 3.71 2.21 19.86
CA PRO A 183 4.64 3.03 20.63
C PRO A 183 6.09 3.00 20.12
N SER A 184 6.54 1.85 19.62
CA SER A 184 7.88 1.68 19.01
C SER A 184 8.13 2.59 17.81
N THR A 185 7.06 3.05 17.15
CA THR A 185 7.13 3.92 15.95
C THR A 185 6.74 5.38 16.24
N ALA A 186 6.51 5.73 17.52
CA ALA A 186 6.13 7.08 17.90
C ALA A 186 7.19 8.13 17.51
N ALA A 187 8.48 7.79 17.62
CA ALA A 187 9.57 8.66 17.19
C ALA A 187 9.50 8.95 15.68
N ALA A 188 9.25 7.93 14.85
CA ALA A 188 9.08 8.11 13.41
C ALA A 188 7.87 9.01 13.09
N ALA A 189 6.75 8.84 13.79
CA ALA A 189 5.58 9.71 13.63
C ALA A 189 5.89 11.18 13.93
N GLN A 190 6.63 11.44 15.02
CA GLN A 190 7.07 12.79 15.39
C GLN A 190 8.01 13.39 14.35
N LEU A 191 9.00 12.61 13.88
CA LEU A 191 9.95 13.05 12.86
C LEU A 191 9.25 13.38 11.54
N VAL A 192 8.31 12.55 11.09
CA VAL A 192 7.52 12.83 9.88
C VAL A 192 6.71 14.11 10.04
N ARG A 193 6.08 14.30 11.20
CA ARG A 193 5.32 15.53 11.49
C ARG A 193 6.24 16.75 11.48
N GLN A 194 7.40 16.68 12.11
CA GLN A 194 8.37 17.77 12.14
C GLN A 194 8.89 18.09 10.73
N ALA A 195 9.32 17.07 9.98
CA ALA A 195 9.79 17.22 8.61
C ALA A 195 8.70 17.82 7.71
N TYR A 196 7.45 17.37 7.84
CA TYR A 196 6.33 17.92 7.07
C TYR A 196 6.10 19.40 7.38
N LEU A 197 6.08 19.78 8.67
CA LEU A 197 5.87 21.18 9.07
C LEU A 197 7.04 22.09 8.70
N GLN A 198 8.26 21.57 8.63
CA GLN A 198 9.43 22.31 8.13
C GLN A 198 9.33 22.57 6.62
N ASN A 199 8.84 21.60 5.84
CA ASN A 199 8.65 21.74 4.39
C ASN A 199 7.39 22.56 4.03
N VAL A 200 6.35 22.50 4.86
CA VAL A 200 5.08 23.22 4.65
C VAL A 200 4.67 23.98 5.92
N PRO A 201 5.32 25.12 6.24
CA PRO A 201 5.06 25.86 7.48
C PRO A 201 3.60 26.34 7.61
N SER A 202 2.93 26.62 6.49
CA SER A 202 1.52 27.03 6.46
C SER A 202 0.55 25.98 7.01
N ALA A 203 0.98 24.70 7.05
CA ALA A 203 0.17 23.61 7.60
C ALA A 203 0.11 23.61 9.14
N SER A 204 0.98 24.37 9.83
CA SER A 204 1.00 24.47 11.29
C SER A 204 -0.32 24.99 11.88
N GLY A 205 -1.02 25.85 11.14
CA GLY A 205 -2.33 26.39 11.52
C GLY A 205 -3.51 25.45 11.25
N ILE A 206 -3.29 24.24 10.71
CA ILE A 206 -4.35 23.30 10.33
C ILE A 206 -4.37 22.11 11.30
N PRO A 207 -5.30 22.07 12.29
CA PRO A 207 -5.30 21.04 13.35
C PRO A 207 -5.46 19.61 12.85
N ARG A 208 -6.04 19.43 11.65
CA ARG A 208 -6.28 18.11 11.05
C ARG A 208 -5.06 17.48 10.40
N VAL A 209 -4.00 18.25 10.11
CA VAL A 209 -2.82 17.73 9.39
C VAL A 209 -2.08 16.66 10.20
N PRO A 210 -1.75 16.86 11.50
CA PRO A 210 -1.09 15.82 12.29
C PRO A 210 -1.88 14.50 12.31
N GLN A 211 -3.18 14.57 12.58
CA GLN A 211 -4.05 13.39 12.60
C GLN A 211 -4.07 12.65 11.25
N ARG A 212 -4.07 13.37 10.13
CA ARG A 212 -4.03 12.75 8.79
C ARG A 212 -2.70 12.05 8.52
N LEU A 213 -1.58 12.61 8.98
CA LEU A 213 -0.26 11.98 8.86
C LEU A 213 -0.17 10.72 9.73
N GLU A 214 -0.70 10.78 10.96
CA GLU A 214 -0.79 9.63 11.86
C GLU A 214 -1.66 8.51 11.28
N ASN A 215 -2.84 8.83 10.74
CA ASN A 215 -3.71 7.85 10.07
C ASN A 215 -3.00 7.15 8.90
N LYS A 216 -2.30 7.93 8.06
CA LYS A 216 -1.52 7.41 6.93
C LYS A 216 -0.41 6.49 7.39
N LEU A 217 0.32 6.88 8.43
CA LEU A 217 1.41 6.10 8.99
C LEU A 217 0.90 4.80 9.63
N ALA A 218 -0.15 4.88 10.44
CA ALA A 218 -0.77 3.71 11.08
C ALA A 218 -1.26 2.70 10.04
N TYR A 219 -1.89 3.18 8.96
CA TYR A 219 -2.28 2.30 7.86
C TYR A 219 -1.06 1.71 7.15
N ALA A 220 -0.05 2.52 6.80
CA ALA A 220 1.16 2.05 6.13
C ALA A 220 1.88 0.96 6.93
N LEU A 221 1.96 1.08 8.26
CA LEU A 221 2.59 0.09 9.14
C LEU A 221 1.88 -1.27 9.13
N ILE A 222 0.54 -1.27 9.08
CA ILE A 222 -0.26 -2.49 9.17
C ILE A 222 -0.48 -3.13 7.79
N ALA A 223 -0.52 -2.31 6.73
CA ALA A 223 -0.83 -2.74 5.38
C ALA A 223 0.42 -3.08 4.54
N THR A 224 1.63 -3.01 5.11
CA THR A 224 2.87 -3.27 4.38
C THR A 224 3.56 -4.53 4.90
N GLU A 225 3.87 -5.42 3.98
CA GLU A 225 4.64 -6.64 4.22
C GLU A 225 5.97 -6.52 3.47
N ILE A 226 7.07 -6.90 4.12
CA ILE A 226 8.42 -6.83 3.55
C ILE A 226 9.06 -8.19 3.69
N GLU A 227 9.61 -8.65 2.58
CA GLU A 227 10.39 -9.88 2.47
C GLU A 227 11.81 -9.50 2.04
N LEU A 228 12.79 -9.91 2.86
CA LEU A 228 14.20 -9.71 2.59
C LEU A 228 14.84 -11.03 2.18
N ARG A 229 15.51 -11.01 1.04
CA ARG A 229 16.37 -12.08 0.57
C ARG A 229 17.75 -11.54 0.29
N PHE A 230 18.77 -12.37 0.37
CA PHE A 230 20.07 -12.04 -0.19
C PHE A 230 20.65 -13.23 -0.92
N PHE A 231 21.48 -12.94 -1.93
CA PHE A 231 22.22 -13.94 -2.67
C PHE A 231 23.70 -13.82 -2.31
N HIS A 232 24.26 -14.95 -1.90
CA HIS A 232 25.67 -15.11 -1.58
C HIS A 232 26.36 -15.93 -2.66
N SER A 233 27.42 -15.37 -3.24
CA SER A 233 28.17 -15.98 -4.34
C SER A 233 29.08 -17.09 -3.83
N ASN A 234 29.14 -18.22 -4.54
CA ASN A 234 30.13 -19.27 -4.27
C ASN A 234 31.56 -18.86 -4.66
N GLN A 235 31.76 -17.64 -5.16
CA GLN A 235 33.08 -17.04 -5.31
C GLN A 235 33.64 -16.48 -3.99
N GLU A 236 32.75 -16.25 -3.02
CA GLU A 236 33.11 -15.83 -1.67
C GLU A 236 33.22 -17.06 -0.74
N PRO A 237 33.90 -16.91 0.41
CA PRO A 237 33.94 -17.95 1.42
C PRO A 237 32.52 -18.32 1.89
N PRO A 238 32.04 -19.58 1.73
CA PRO A 238 30.71 -19.97 2.15
C PRO A 238 30.35 -19.67 3.62
N LEU A 239 29.12 -19.22 3.81
CA LEU A 239 28.60 -18.78 5.10
C LEU A 239 28.43 -19.89 6.17
N VAL A 240 28.20 -21.13 5.75
CA VAL A 240 27.88 -22.26 6.64
C VAL A 240 29.12 -23.03 7.15
N PRO A 241 30.21 -23.22 6.37
CA PRO A 241 31.36 -24.03 6.79
C PRO A 241 32.46 -23.23 7.51
N TYR A 242 32.57 -21.90 7.32
CA TYR A 242 33.64 -21.11 7.93
C TYR A 242 33.31 -20.60 9.33
N PHE A 243 32.75 -21.48 10.17
CA PHE A 243 32.89 -21.33 11.61
C PHE A 243 34.35 -21.66 12.00
N LEU A 244 35.30 -20.90 11.45
CA LEU A 244 36.71 -20.99 11.81
C LEU A 244 36.83 -20.42 13.22
N GLU A 245 37.36 -21.22 14.14
CA GLU A 245 37.42 -20.90 15.57
C GLU A 245 38.13 -19.57 15.86
N ASP A 246 39.10 -19.21 15.00
CA ASP A 246 39.86 -17.96 15.08
C ASP A 246 39.09 -16.74 14.52
N ASP A 247 38.08 -16.95 13.67
CA ASP A 247 37.34 -15.89 12.95
C ASP A 247 35.95 -15.62 13.54
N ILE A 248 35.48 -16.41 14.52
CA ILE A 248 34.17 -16.21 15.18
C ILE A 248 34.06 -14.83 15.85
N TYR A 249 35.20 -14.22 16.18
CA TYR A 249 35.29 -12.87 16.72
C TYR A 249 35.31 -11.78 15.65
N GLN A 250 35.62 -12.12 14.40
CA GLN A 250 35.73 -11.19 13.27
C GLN A 250 34.48 -11.18 12.38
N PHE A 251 33.76 -12.30 12.29
CA PHE A 251 32.56 -12.45 11.48
C PHE A 251 31.40 -12.97 12.31
N ARG A 252 30.25 -12.30 12.22
CA ARG A 252 29.04 -12.81 12.88
C ARG A 252 28.34 -13.82 11.97
N PRO A 253 27.73 -14.88 12.52
CA PRO A 253 26.99 -15.86 11.73
C PRO A 253 25.86 -15.27 10.87
N ASN A 254 25.33 -14.10 11.27
CA ASN A 254 24.27 -13.35 10.62
C ASN A 254 24.75 -12.07 9.91
N GLU A 255 26.07 -11.89 9.75
CA GLU A 255 26.65 -10.81 8.96
C GLU A 255 26.50 -11.12 7.46
N LEU A 256 26.05 -10.14 6.68
CA LEU A 256 25.97 -10.29 5.22
C LEU A 256 27.30 -9.92 4.59
N GLY A 257 27.68 -10.60 3.50
CA GLY A 257 28.88 -10.31 2.72
C GLY A 257 28.80 -8.97 2.00
N PHE A 258 29.95 -8.35 1.74
CA PHE A 258 30.00 -7.02 1.12
C PHE A 258 29.71 -7.06 -0.38
N GLN A 259 29.88 -8.21 -1.04
CA GLN A 259 29.47 -8.42 -2.44
C GLN A 259 28.09 -9.06 -2.55
N ASP A 260 27.47 -9.41 -1.42
CA ASP A 260 26.14 -10.01 -1.43
C ASP A 260 25.14 -9.01 -2.04
N THR A 261 24.19 -9.56 -2.78
CA THR A 261 23.09 -8.77 -3.33
C THR A 261 21.86 -8.97 -2.47
N VAL A 262 21.25 -7.87 -2.03
CA VAL A 262 20.02 -7.90 -1.24
C VAL A 262 18.85 -7.63 -2.16
N THR A 263 17.87 -8.52 -2.11
CA THR A 263 16.58 -8.38 -2.77
C THR A 263 15.52 -8.04 -1.73
N VAL A 264 14.91 -6.86 -1.88
CA VAL A 264 13.82 -6.41 -1.02
C VAL A 264 12.52 -6.45 -1.81
N THR A 265 11.57 -7.24 -1.30
CA THR A 265 10.24 -7.33 -1.88
C THR A 265 9.24 -6.67 -0.94
N VAL A 266 8.55 -5.64 -1.43
CA VAL A 266 7.53 -4.91 -0.68
C VAL A 266 6.18 -5.25 -1.27
N THR A 267 5.28 -5.71 -0.42
CA THR A 267 3.86 -5.91 -0.73
C THR A 267 3.06 -4.93 0.11
N HIS A 268 2.34 -4.02 -0.53
CA HIS A 268 1.46 -3.07 0.13
C HIS A 268 0.00 -3.31 -0.25
N HIS A 269 -0.85 -3.49 0.75
CA HIS A 269 -2.28 -3.68 0.60
C HIS A 269 -2.97 -2.34 0.43
N MET A 270 -3.09 -1.86 -0.81
CA MET A 270 -3.63 -0.53 -1.12
C MET A 270 -5.14 -0.47 -0.84
N ALA A 271 -5.58 0.51 -0.04
CA ALA A 271 -7.00 0.74 0.23
C ALA A 271 -7.76 1.18 -1.03
N LEU A 272 -8.78 0.41 -1.43
CA LEU A 272 -9.68 0.78 -2.50
C LEU A 272 -10.70 1.82 -2.00
N LEU A 273 -10.80 2.96 -2.70
CA LEU A 273 -11.71 4.04 -2.31
C LEU A 273 -13.19 3.60 -2.41
N PRO A 274 -14.07 4.10 -1.51
CA PRO A 274 -15.50 3.90 -1.64
C PRO A 274 -16.01 4.64 -2.89
N GLY A 275 -16.41 3.87 -3.90
CA GLY A 275 -16.80 4.38 -5.23
C GLY A 275 -16.97 3.24 -6.22
N PRO A 276 -16.80 3.46 -7.54
CA PRO A 276 -16.90 2.38 -8.52
C PRO A 276 -15.90 1.25 -8.25
N GLY A 277 -14.79 1.49 -7.54
CA GLY A 277 -13.85 0.45 -7.14
C GLY A 277 -14.52 -0.62 -6.29
N LYS A 278 -15.48 -0.25 -5.42
CA LYS A 278 -16.31 -1.21 -4.68
C LYS A 278 -17.32 -1.93 -5.58
N PHE A 279 -17.84 -1.26 -6.60
CA PHE A 279 -18.74 -1.87 -7.58
C PHE A 279 -18.01 -2.85 -8.52
N LEU A 280 -16.76 -2.54 -8.90
CA LEU A 280 -15.87 -3.37 -9.70
C LEU A 280 -15.24 -4.50 -8.87
N ALA A 281 -15.01 -4.28 -7.57
CA ALA A 281 -14.56 -5.31 -6.63
C ALA A 281 -15.63 -6.37 -6.31
N ARG A 282 -16.87 -6.15 -6.73
CA ARG A 282 -17.93 -7.11 -6.53
C ARG A 282 -17.70 -8.27 -7.49
N ALA A 283 -17.38 -9.45 -6.96
CA ALA A 283 -17.14 -10.66 -7.75
C ALA A 283 -18.22 -10.84 -8.83
N VAL A 284 -17.85 -10.61 -10.08
CA VAL A 284 -18.71 -10.85 -11.23
C VAL A 284 -18.49 -12.30 -11.63
N ARG A 285 -19.54 -13.13 -11.58
CA ARG A 285 -19.48 -14.44 -12.21
C ARG A 285 -19.37 -14.22 -13.71
N ARG A 286 -18.20 -14.51 -14.31
CA ARG A 286 -18.06 -14.52 -15.76
C ARG A 286 -19.07 -15.50 -16.36
N SER A 287 -19.62 -15.13 -17.52
CA SER A 287 -20.46 -16.02 -18.35
C SER A 287 -19.77 -17.34 -18.67
N ASP A 288 -18.44 -17.32 -18.68
CA ASP A 288 -17.57 -18.40 -19.15
C ASP A 288 -17.28 -19.42 -18.03
N GLY A 289 -17.85 -19.23 -16.83
CA GLY A 289 -17.68 -20.12 -15.67
C GLY A 289 -16.29 -20.03 -14.99
N LEU A 290 -15.32 -19.36 -15.61
CA LEU A 290 -14.00 -19.13 -15.04
C LEU A 290 -14.04 -18.07 -13.93
N PRO A 291 -13.28 -18.26 -12.83
CA PRO A 291 -13.18 -17.26 -11.79
C PRO A 291 -12.51 -15.97 -12.31
N ASP A 292 -12.98 -14.84 -11.79
CA ASP A 292 -12.36 -13.54 -12.01
C ASP A 292 -11.09 -13.42 -11.16
N LYS A 293 -9.92 -13.48 -11.80
CA LYS A 293 -8.61 -13.44 -11.13
C LYS A 293 -8.41 -12.15 -10.34
N VAL A 294 -8.89 -11.01 -10.86
CA VAL A 294 -8.69 -9.70 -10.20
C VAL A 294 -9.58 -9.59 -8.97
N ALA A 295 -10.84 -10.02 -9.08
CA ALA A 295 -11.75 -10.04 -7.93
C ALA A 295 -11.29 -11.02 -6.83
N GLN A 296 -10.54 -12.07 -7.19
CA GLN A 296 -9.94 -13.00 -6.22
C GLN A 296 -8.76 -12.40 -5.45
N GLU A 297 -8.03 -11.44 -6.04
CA GLU A 297 -6.92 -10.75 -5.38
C GLU A 297 -7.40 -9.66 -4.41
N ILE A 298 -8.66 -9.24 -4.48
CA ILE A 298 -9.21 -8.22 -3.59
C ILE A 298 -9.55 -8.85 -2.24
N GLU A 299 -8.81 -8.42 -1.21
CA GLU A 299 -9.00 -8.87 0.16
C GLU A 299 -9.81 -7.85 0.96
N VAL A 300 -10.51 -8.31 2.01
CA VAL A 300 -11.13 -7.41 2.99
C VAL A 300 -10.35 -7.51 4.29
N ARG A 301 -9.50 -6.51 4.55
CA ARG A 301 -8.70 -6.40 5.78
C ARG A 301 -9.29 -5.31 6.66
N ASN A 302 -9.63 -5.63 7.91
CA ASN A 302 -10.22 -4.68 8.87
C ASN A 302 -11.44 -3.91 8.33
N GLY A 303 -12.29 -4.58 7.53
CA GLY A 303 -13.47 -3.97 6.91
C GLY A 303 -13.18 -3.06 5.72
N ILE A 304 -11.94 -3.03 5.22
CA ILE A 304 -11.49 -2.23 4.08
C ILE A 304 -11.15 -3.17 2.93
N ALA A 305 -11.71 -2.91 1.75
CA ALA A 305 -11.30 -3.63 0.55
C ALA A 305 -9.90 -3.15 0.13
N THR A 306 -8.97 -4.09 -0.01
CA THR A 306 -7.57 -3.82 -0.35
C THR A 306 -7.16 -4.59 -1.59
N TYR A 307 -6.24 -4.00 -2.37
CA TYR A 307 -5.61 -4.66 -3.50
C TYR A 307 -4.09 -4.76 -3.26
N PRO A 308 -3.50 -5.96 -3.29
CA PRO A 308 -2.07 -6.13 -3.03
C PRO A 308 -1.25 -5.62 -4.22
N LEU A 309 -0.41 -4.62 -3.97
CA LEU A 309 0.59 -4.14 -4.91
C LEU A 309 1.95 -4.65 -4.46
N ARG A 310 2.69 -5.31 -5.35
CA ARG A 310 3.99 -5.93 -5.04
C ARG A 310 5.08 -5.41 -5.97
N ALA A 311 6.23 -5.06 -5.41
CA ALA A 311 7.44 -4.76 -6.15
C ALA A 311 8.66 -5.40 -5.49
N SER A 312 9.65 -5.76 -6.30
CA SER A 312 10.92 -6.32 -5.83
C SER A 312 12.07 -5.55 -6.46
N ILE A 313 13.10 -5.25 -5.66
CA ILE A 313 14.31 -4.56 -6.09
C ILE A 313 15.52 -5.28 -5.51
N THR A 314 16.51 -5.56 -6.36
CA THR A 314 17.79 -6.16 -5.98
C THR A 314 18.90 -5.12 -6.13
N LEU A 315 19.69 -4.93 -5.08
CA LEU A 315 20.87 -4.05 -5.08
C LEU A 315 22.06 -4.79 -4.45
N GLY A 316 23.27 -4.52 -4.94
CA GLY A 316 24.49 -4.98 -4.28
C GLY A 316 24.75 -4.19 -3.00
N HIS A 317 25.35 -4.82 -2.01
CA HIS A 317 25.86 -4.10 -0.85
C HIS A 317 26.89 -3.04 -1.27
N GLU A 318 26.73 -1.82 -0.77
CA GLU A 318 27.67 -0.73 -0.98
C GLU A 318 28.48 -0.55 0.31
N GLY A 319 29.78 -0.85 0.26
CA GLY A 319 30.71 -0.59 1.36
C GLY A 319 31.91 -1.53 1.36
N GLU A 320 32.98 -1.11 2.04
CA GLU A 320 34.12 -1.97 2.36
C GLU A 320 34.04 -2.34 3.84
N LYS A 321 34.24 -3.62 4.16
CA LYS A 321 34.42 -4.04 5.55
C LYS A 321 35.70 -3.39 6.07
N SER A 322 35.59 -2.63 7.15
CA SER A 322 36.76 -2.06 7.80
C SER A 322 37.66 -3.19 8.29
N VAL A 323 38.94 -3.13 7.95
CA VAL A 323 39.96 -4.09 8.44
C VAL A 323 40.11 -4.02 9.97
N VAL A 324 39.68 -2.91 10.58
CA VAL A 324 39.68 -2.68 12.03
C VAL A 324 38.24 -2.50 12.54
N PRO A 325 37.77 -3.28 13.54
CA PRO A 325 36.44 -3.12 14.10
C PRO A 325 36.31 -1.72 14.72
N TYR A 326 35.39 -0.92 14.19
CA TYR A 326 35.13 0.43 14.69
C TYR A 326 34.02 0.35 15.74
N THR A 327 34.34 0.68 17.00
CA THR A 327 33.36 0.68 18.10
C THR A 327 32.99 2.11 18.47
N TYR A 328 31.70 2.44 18.37
CA TYR A 328 31.18 3.69 18.91
C TYR A 328 30.51 3.44 20.25
N TRP A 329 31.07 4.07 21.29
CA TRP A 329 30.44 4.16 22.59
C TRP A 329 29.43 5.31 22.54
N LEU A 330 28.16 5.00 22.83
CA LEU A 330 27.18 6.02 23.17
C LEU A 330 27.58 6.65 24.50
N SER A 331 28.51 7.60 24.48
CA SER A 331 28.71 8.48 25.62
C SER A 331 27.38 9.18 25.88
N SER A 332 26.85 9.06 27.09
CA SER A 332 25.59 9.63 27.53
C SER A 332 25.44 11.09 27.10
N ILE A 333 24.80 11.31 25.95
CA ILE A 333 24.28 12.60 25.50
C ILE A 333 22.78 12.38 25.36
N PHE A 334 22.11 12.38 26.51
CA PHE A 334 20.74 12.79 26.70
C PHE A 334 20.65 13.54 28.02
#